data_AF-A0A8S2S6D3-F1
#
_entry.id   AF-A0A8S2S6D3-F1
#
_cell.length_a   1.000
_cell.length_b   1.000
_cell.length_c   1.000
_cell.angle_alpha   90.00
_cell.angle_beta   90.00
_cell.angle_gamma   90.00
#
_symmetry.space_group_name_H-M   'P 1'
#
loop_
_entity.id
_entity.type
_entity.pdbx_description
1 polymer ?
#
loop_
_entity_poly.entity_id
_entity_poly.type
_entity_poly.pdbx_seq_one_letter_code
_entity_poly.pdbx_strand_id
1 'polypeptide(L)'
;EYGTISDEAVIVGVKDESLDVYLFRIGVALRVGINNLPLDHPRTSYKKISNDQAGELTIYWKQNEPPQTIKQVLKPFDTVNVDIMSEFDTNMKRLKLTAQLRHPNAEKLTTLANLCTSTLPHLNIAVQQRQDFDPYAEY
;
A
#
# COMPACT_ATOMS: atom_id res chain seq x y z
N GLU A 1 19.69 -2.95 -7.23
CA GLU A 1 18.53 -3.10 -6.32
C GLU A 1 17.28 -2.81 -7.14
N TYR A 2 16.51 -3.84 -7.49
CA TYR A 2 15.18 -3.60 -8.06
C TYR A 2 14.31 -3.26 -6.86
N GLY A 3 14.05 -1.96 -6.66
CA GLY A 3 13.24 -1.45 -5.55
C GLY A 3 11.79 -1.96 -5.59
N THR A 4 10.92 -1.36 -4.79
CA THR A 4 9.48 -1.68 -4.78
C THR A 4 8.90 -1.60 -6.20
N ILE A 5 8.28 -2.69 -6.66
CA ILE A 5 7.59 -2.75 -7.95
C ILE A 5 6.10 -2.56 -7.70
N SER A 6 5.53 -1.55 -8.34
CA SER A 6 4.11 -1.27 -8.26
C SER A 6 3.39 -1.86 -9.46
N ASP A 7 2.33 -2.62 -9.22
CA ASP A 7 1.59 -3.26 -10.30
C ASP A 7 0.11 -3.44 -9.96
N GLU A 8 -0.68 -3.63 -11.00
CA GLU A 8 -2.08 -4.04 -10.89
C GLU A 8 -2.17 -5.54 -10.63
N ALA A 9 -3.03 -5.93 -9.70
CA ALA A 9 -3.29 -7.31 -9.34
C ALA A 9 -4.80 -7.54 -9.23
N VAL A 10 -5.23 -8.77 -9.49
CA VAL A 10 -6.63 -9.17 -9.30
C VAL A 10 -6.75 -10.03 -8.05
N ILE A 11 -7.74 -9.72 -7.23
CA ILE A 11 -8.05 -10.51 -6.05
C ILE A 11 -8.62 -11.85 -6.50
N VAL A 12 -8.00 -12.96 -6.09
CA VAL A 12 -8.46 -14.32 -6.40
C VAL A 12 -9.17 -14.94 -5.19
N GLY A 13 -8.80 -14.51 -3.99
CA GLY A 13 -9.38 -15.01 -2.75
C GLY A 13 -9.42 -13.93 -1.67
N VAL A 14 -10.48 -13.95 -0.85
CA VAL A 14 -10.68 -13.02 0.26
C VAL A 14 -10.86 -13.82 1.54
N LYS A 15 -10.02 -13.51 2.53
CA LYS A 15 -10.06 -14.07 3.89
C LYS A 15 -10.31 -12.95 4.89
N ASP A 16 -10.49 -13.32 6.14
CA ASP A 16 -10.71 -12.41 7.26
C ASP A 16 -9.58 -11.38 7.45
N GLU A 17 -8.33 -11.81 7.31
CA GLU A 17 -7.15 -10.96 7.54
C GLU A 17 -6.20 -10.87 6.34
N SER A 18 -6.60 -11.41 5.19
CA SER A 18 -5.74 -11.41 4.01
C SER A 18 -6.48 -11.51 2.69
N LEU A 19 -5.80 -11.11 1.63
CA LEU A 19 -6.22 -11.25 0.25
C LEU A 19 -5.19 -12.12 -0.48
N ASP A 20 -5.67 -13.10 -1.24
CA ASP A 20 -4.86 -13.78 -2.23
C ASP A 20 -5.01 -13.02 -3.56
N VAL A 21 -3.92 -12.48 -4.10
CA VAL A 21 -3.91 -11.65 -5.32
C VAL A 21 -3.04 -12.29 -6.39
N TYR A 22 -3.44 -12.13 -7.65
CA TYR A 22 -2.69 -12.58 -8.82
C TYR A 22 -2.18 -11.41 -9.63
N LEU A 23 -0.89 -11.42 -9.92
CA LEU A 23 -0.20 -10.40 -10.70
C LEU A 23 0.02 -10.91 -12.12
N PHE A 24 -0.74 -10.38 -13.08
CA PHE A 24 -0.73 -10.88 -14.46
C PHE A 24 0.61 -10.66 -15.17
N ARG A 25 1.29 -9.53 -14.92
CA ARG A 25 2.53 -9.20 -15.66
C ARG A 25 3.68 -10.14 -15.34
N ILE A 26 3.73 -10.63 -14.11
CA ILE A 26 4.80 -11.53 -13.63
C ILE A 26 4.34 -12.98 -13.44
N GLY A 27 3.03 -13.25 -13.54
CA GLY A 27 2.45 -14.59 -13.43
C GLY A 27 2.52 -15.20 -12.03
N VAL A 28 2.52 -14.38 -10.97
CA VAL A 28 2.70 -14.83 -9.58
C VAL A 28 1.43 -14.58 -8.76
N ALA A 29 1.10 -15.51 -7.87
CA ALA A 29 0.10 -15.32 -6.82
C ALA A 29 0.79 -14.98 -5.49
N LEU A 30 0.36 -13.91 -4.82
CA LEU A 30 0.88 -13.49 -3.53
C LEU A 30 -0.25 -13.31 -2.52
N ARG A 31 0.06 -13.50 -1.24
CA ARG A 31 -0.86 -13.17 -0.14
C ARG A 31 -0.52 -11.81 0.43
N VAL A 32 -1.51 -10.92 0.45
CA VAL A 32 -1.46 -9.60 1.08
C VAL A 32 -2.13 -9.69 2.44
N GLY A 33 -1.35 -9.52 3.51
CA GLY A 33 -1.89 -9.39 4.87
C GLY A 33 -2.36 -7.97 5.13
N ILE A 34 -3.53 -7.80 5.72
CA ILE A 34 -4.06 -6.45 6.03
C ILE A 34 -3.53 -5.90 7.36
N ASN A 35 -2.98 -6.77 8.22
CA ASN A 35 -2.52 -6.41 9.56
C ASN A 35 -1.34 -5.42 9.56
N ASN A 36 -0.57 -5.37 8.47
CA ASN A 36 0.57 -4.47 8.32
C ASN A 36 0.21 -3.17 7.58
N LEU A 37 -1.05 -2.99 7.19
CA LEU A 37 -1.50 -1.80 6.48
C LEU A 37 -1.93 -0.73 7.50
N PRO A 38 -1.79 0.58 7.16
CA PRO A 38 -2.24 1.67 8.01
C PRO A 38 -3.77 1.79 8.00
N LEU A 39 -4.45 0.83 8.63
CA LEU A 39 -5.91 0.74 8.69
C LEU A 39 -6.45 1.11 10.07
N ASP A 40 -7.70 1.58 10.08
CA ASP A 40 -8.54 1.60 11.28
C ASP A 40 -9.06 0.18 11.53
N HIS A 41 -8.20 -0.66 12.12
CA HIS A 41 -8.48 -2.08 12.36
C HIS A 41 -9.80 -2.35 13.10
N PRO A 42 -10.19 -1.59 14.15
CA PRO A 42 -11.48 -1.79 14.83
C PRO A 42 -12.71 -1.71 13.91
N ARG A 43 -12.61 -1.00 12.79
CA ARG A 43 -13.71 -0.87 11.82
C ARG A 43 -13.60 -1.84 10.65
N THR A 44 -12.45 -2.49 10.50
CA THR A 44 -12.22 -3.49 9.46
C THR A 44 -13.08 -4.72 9.74
N SER A 45 -13.80 -5.20 8.72
CA SER A 45 -14.73 -6.31 8.90
C SER A 45 -14.73 -7.22 7.68
N TYR A 46 -14.79 -8.52 7.96
CA TYR A 46 -14.97 -9.56 6.96
C TYR A 46 -16.41 -10.07 7.00
N LYS A 47 -17.01 -10.20 5.82
CA LYS A 47 -18.35 -10.76 5.66
C LYS A 47 -18.29 -11.91 4.66
N LYS A 48 -18.54 -13.13 5.13
CA LYS A 48 -18.81 -14.26 4.24
C LYS A 48 -20.19 -14.07 3.60
N ILE A 49 -20.28 -14.08 2.27
CA ILE A 49 -21.56 -13.85 1.55
C ILE A 49 -22.47 -15.09 1.64
N SER A 50 -21.92 -16.27 1.36
CA SER A 50 -22.60 -17.56 1.51
C SER A 50 -21.58 -18.70 1.69
N ASN A 51 -22.02 -19.93 1.96
CA ASN A 51 -21.09 -21.04 2.18
C ASN A 51 -20.21 -21.36 0.95
N ASP A 52 -20.73 -21.13 -0.25
CA ASP A 52 -20.08 -21.44 -1.53
C ASP A 52 -19.57 -20.19 -2.28
N GLN A 53 -19.79 -18.98 -1.75
CA GLN A 53 -19.24 -17.75 -2.29
C GLN A 53 -18.08 -17.24 -1.46
N ALA A 54 -17.06 -16.73 -2.14
CA ALA A 54 -15.97 -16.05 -1.49
C ALA A 54 -16.47 -14.78 -0.77
N GLY A 55 -15.82 -14.45 0.35
CA GLY A 55 -16.23 -13.35 1.22
C GLY A 55 -15.88 -11.97 0.67
N GLU A 56 -16.36 -10.95 1.36
CA GLU A 56 -16.00 -9.55 1.13
C GLU A 56 -15.25 -9.03 2.35
N LEU A 57 -14.19 -8.25 2.11
CA LEU A 57 -13.41 -7.60 3.15
C LEU A 57 -13.60 -6.09 3.04
N THR A 58 -14.14 -5.48 4.10
CA THR A 58 -14.29 -4.03 4.20
C THR A 58 -13.17 -3.48 5.07
N ILE A 59 -12.29 -2.67 4.48
CA ILE A 59 -11.19 -1.98 5.18
C ILE A 59 -11.46 -0.47 5.25
N TYR A 60 -10.86 0.15 6.26
CA TYR A 60 -10.93 1.59 6.50
C TYR A 60 -9.51 2.13 6.60
N TRP A 61 -9.09 2.94 5.64
CA TRP A 61 -7.74 3.52 5.64
C TRP A 61 -7.63 4.65 6.67
N LYS A 62 -6.58 4.60 7.49
CA LYS A 62 -6.27 5.64 8.46
C LYS A 62 -5.66 6.84 7.74
N GLN A 63 -6.21 8.03 7.97
CA GLN A 63 -5.62 9.29 7.52
C GLN A 63 -5.11 10.10 8.70
N ASN A 64 -4.11 10.95 8.44
CA ASN A 64 -3.46 11.78 9.45
C ASN A 64 -4.37 12.90 9.98
N GLU A 65 -5.41 13.29 9.23
CA GLU A 65 -6.34 14.36 9.60
C GLU A 65 -7.80 13.88 9.59
N PRO A 66 -8.55 14.04 10.70
CA PRO A 66 -9.99 13.82 10.71
C PRO A 66 -10.70 14.79 9.75
N PRO A 67 -11.81 14.40 9.08
CA PRO A 67 -12.64 13.22 9.31
C PRO A 67 -12.54 12.14 8.22
N GLN A 68 -11.54 12.19 7.35
CA GLN A 68 -11.57 11.45 6.09
C GLN A 68 -11.05 10.00 6.25
N THR A 69 -11.89 9.09 6.73
CA THR A 69 -11.61 7.65 6.63
C THR A 69 -12.06 7.14 5.25
N ILE A 70 -11.17 6.53 4.48
CA ILE A 70 -11.56 5.94 3.18
C ILE A 70 -12.01 4.51 3.41
N LYS A 71 -13.29 4.27 3.19
CA LYS A 71 -13.85 2.92 3.14
C LYS A 71 -13.53 2.29 1.79
N GLN A 72 -12.96 1.10 1.80
CA GLN A 72 -12.76 0.28 0.60
C GLN A 72 -13.33 -1.12 0.86
N VAL A 73 -14.17 -1.60 -0.06
CA VAL A 73 -14.70 -2.96 -0.04
C VAL A 73 -13.95 -3.75 -1.09
N LEU A 74 -13.44 -4.92 -0.70
CA LEU A 74 -12.58 -5.78 -1.49
C LEU A 74 -13.28 -7.12 -1.71
N LYS A 75 -13.45 -7.49 -2.97
CA LYS A 75 -14.15 -8.71 -3.40
C LYS A 75 -13.27 -9.52 -4.35
N PRO A 76 -13.56 -10.82 -4.51
CA PRO A 76 -12.94 -11.61 -5.56
C PRO A 76 -13.16 -10.96 -6.93
N PHE A 77 -12.15 -11.04 -7.77
CA PHE A 77 -12.04 -10.48 -9.11
C PHE A 77 -11.95 -8.95 -9.20
N ASP A 78 -11.96 -8.23 -8.07
CA ASP A 78 -11.64 -6.81 -8.07
C ASP A 78 -10.17 -6.60 -8.44
N THR A 79 -9.91 -5.53 -9.20
CA THR A 79 -8.55 -5.06 -9.51
C THR A 79 -8.06 -4.10 -8.45
N VAL A 80 -6.84 -4.30 -7.97
CA VAL A 80 -6.19 -3.49 -6.94
C VAL A 80 -4.75 -3.18 -7.32
N ASN A 81 -4.26 -2.04 -6.84
CA ASN A 81 -2.84 -1.71 -6.94
C ASN A 81 -2.08 -2.27 -5.74
N VAL A 82 -0.97 -2.96 -6.02
CA VAL A 82 -0.11 -3.54 -4.99
C VAL A 82 1.33 -3.12 -5.19
N ASP A 83 2.03 -3.01 -4.07
CA ASP A 83 3.46 -2.80 -4.02
C ASP A 83 4.16 -4.12 -3.65
N ILE A 84 5.00 -4.59 -4.56
CA ILE A 84 5.74 -5.85 -4.46
C ILE A 84 7.13 -5.52 -3.94
N MET A 85 7.53 -6.23 -2.90
CA MET A 85 8.80 -6.05 -2.22
C MET A 85 9.53 -7.39 -2.15
N SER A 86 10.85 -7.35 -2.23
CA SER A 86 11.68 -8.51 -1.95
C SER A 86 12.26 -8.39 -0.54
N GLU A 87 12.01 -9.39 0.29
CA GLU A 87 12.57 -9.50 1.63
C GLU A 87 13.51 -10.71 1.68
N PHE A 88 14.69 -10.54 2.29
CA PHE A 88 15.55 -11.67 2.61
C PHE A 88 15.15 -12.22 3.97
N ASP A 89 14.57 -13.43 3.98
CA ASP A 89 14.24 -14.12 5.21
C ASP A 89 15.53 -14.67 5.82
N THR A 90 16.01 -14.03 6.88
CA THR A 90 17.26 -14.37 7.56
C THR A 90 17.22 -15.74 8.24
N ASN A 91 16.04 -16.18 8.69
CA ASN A 91 15.87 -17.47 9.35
C ASN A 91 15.94 -18.61 8.33
N MET A 92 15.30 -18.44 7.18
CA MET A 92 15.27 -19.45 6.11
C MET A 92 16.36 -19.25 5.05
N LYS A 93 17.21 -18.22 5.22
CA LYS A 93 18.28 -17.82 4.29
C LYS A 93 17.82 -17.79 2.82
N ARG A 94 16.63 -17.24 2.56
CA ARG A 94 16.00 -17.25 1.23
C ARG A 94 15.35 -15.93 0.88
N LEU A 95 15.31 -15.64 -0.42
CA LEU A 95 14.54 -14.51 -0.94
C LEU A 95 13.04 -14.85 -0.87
N LYS A 96 12.26 -13.92 -0.34
CA LYS A 96 10.81 -13.99 -0.26
C LYS A 96 10.22 -12.76 -0.94
N LEU A 97 9.20 -12.95 -1.77
CA LEU A 97 8.41 -11.85 -2.29
C LEU A 97 7.24 -11.58 -1.34
N THR A 98 7.03 -10.32 -1.03
CA THR A 98 5.89 -9.81 -0.27
C THR A 98 5.12 -8.80 -1.11
N ALA A 99 3.84 -8.63 -0.79
CA ALA A 99 2.98 -7.66 -1.45
C ALA A 99 2.18 -6.90 -0.40
N GLN A 100 2.02 -5.60 -0.62
CA GLN A 100 1.19 -4.73 0.21
C GLN A 100 0.15 -4.03 -0.67
N LEU A 101 -1.07 -3.90 -0.16
CA LEU A 101 -2.11 -3.14 -0.83
C LEU A 101 -1.75 -1.66 -0.79
N ARG A 102 -1.89 -0.99 -1.93
CA ARG A 102 -1.64 0.45 -2.01
C ARG A 102 -2.87 1.23 -1.58
N HIS A 103 -2.64 2.34 -0.87
CA HIS A 103 -3.71 3.28 -0.53
C HIS A 103 -4.38 3.82 -1.81
N PRO A 104 -5.72 3.85 -1.90
CA PRO A 104 -6.44 4.19 -3.14
C PRO A 104 -6.16 5.60 -3.67
N ASN A 105 -5.69 6.54 -2.83
CA ASN A 105 -5.28 7.87 -3.26
C ASN A 105 -3.79 8.02 -3.63
N ALA A 106 -2.97 6.97 -3.50
CA ALA A 106 -1.54 7.07 -3.77
C ALA A 106 -1.25 7.48 -5.23
N GLU A 107 -2.03 6.99 -6.20
CA GLU A 107 -1.85 7.36 -7.61
C GLU A 107 -2.19 8.82 -7.92
N LYS A 108 -3.18 9.40 -7.23
CA LYS A 108 -3.52 10.82 -7.39
C LYS A 108 -2.36 11.72 -6.96
N LEU A 109 -1.65 11.35 -5.90
CA LEU A 109 -0.51 12.11 -5.41
C LEU A 109 0.70 11.98 -6.34
N THR A 110 0.98 10.78 -6.88
CA THR A 110 2.08 10.58 -7.84
C THR A 110 1.82 11.31 -9.15
N THR A 111 0.57 11.31 -9.64
CA THR A 111 0.19 12.03 -10.86
C THR A 111 0.31 13.54 -10.69
N LEU A 112 -0.14 14.09 -9.55
CA LEU A 112 0.02 15.51 -9.23
C LEU A 112 1.49 15.90 -9.05
N ALA A 113 2.30 15.07 -8.40
CA ALA A 113 3.74 15.31 -8.26
C ALA A 113 4.44 15.37 -9.63
N ASN A 114 4.09 14.46 -10.55
CA ASN A 114 4.62 14.42 -11.91
C ASN A 114 4.13 15.60 -12.77
N LEU A 115 2.87 16.04 -12.59
CA LEU A 115 2.33 17.22 -13.25
C LEU A 115 3.01 18.52 -12.79
N CYS A 116 3.27 18.66 -11.48
CA CYS A 116 3.99 19.81 -10.93
C CYS A 116 5.46 19.87 -11.38
N THR A 117 6.12 18.72 -11.60
CA THR A 117 7.49 18.69 -12.14
C THR A 117 7.54 19.00 -13.64
N SER A 118 6.51 18.64 -14.40
CA SER A 118 6.44 18.93 -15.85
C SER A 118 6.04 20.36 -16.21
N THR A 119 5.45 21.12 -15.28
CA THR A 119 4.92 22.47 -15.55
C THR A 119 5.74 23.62 -14.96
N LEU A 120 6.76 23.36 -14.13
CA LEU A 120 7.61 24.42 -13.55
C LEU A 120 9.10 24.01 -13.48
N PRO A 121 9.83 24.00 -14.62
CA PRO A 121 11.27 23.74 -14.63
C PRO A 121 12.14 24.85 -13.98
N HIS A 122 11.54 25.97 -13.58
CA HIS A 122 12.26 27.13 -13.03
C HIS A 122 12.11 27.36 -11.52
N LEU A 123 11.31 26.57 -10.80
CA LEU A 123 11.23 26.63 -9.34
C LEU A 123 12.19 25.63 -8.69
N ASN A 124 13.43 25.64 -9.17
CA ASN A 124 14.56 24.95 -8.55
C ASN A 124 15.37 25.99 -7.77
N ILE A 125 14.74 26.65 -6.79
CA ILE A 125 15.42 27.56 -5.88
C ILE A 125 14.94 27.31 -4.45
N ALA A 126 15.91 26.97 -3.61
CA ALA A 126 15.88 26.95 -2.14
C ALA A 126 15.20 25.77 -1.43
N VAL A 127 15.78 24.58 -1.59
CA VAL A 127 16.00 23.69 -0.42
C VAL A 127 17.49 23.41 -0.31
N GLN A 128 18.29 24.48 -0.24
CA GLN A 128 19.67 24.41 0.24
C GLN A 128 19.64 24.68 1.74
N GLN A 129 20.03 23.66 2.51
CA GLN A 129 20.61 23.73 3.85
C GLN A 129 19.78 24.49 4.91
N ARG A 130 19.01 23.74 5.70
CA ARG A 130 19.05 23.96 7.15
C ARG A 130 19.78 22.79 7.78
N GLN A 131 21.07 23.03 8.01
CA GLN A 131 21.88 22.31 8.99
C GLN A 131 21.20 22.35 10.35
N ASP A 132 21.47 21.28 11.09
CA ASP A 132 21.13 21.00 12.47
C ASP A 132 20.98 22.24 13.36
N PHE A 133 19.80 22.41 13.94
CA PHE A 133 19.62 23.25 15.13
C PHE A 133 19.25 22.33 16.28
N ASP A 134 20.28 21.91 17.03
CA ASP A 134 20.13 21.30 18.35
C ASP A 134 20.17 22.43 19.40
N PRO A 135 19.05 22.74 20.08
CA PRO A 135 19.01 23.80 21.08
C PRO A 135 19.62 23.41 22.44
N TYR A 136 20.24 22.22 22.59
CA TYR A 136 20.75 21.73 23.87
C TYR A 136 22.26 21.39 23.91
N ALA A 137 23.06 21.90 22.98
CA ALA A 137 24.53 21.82 23.08
C ALA A 137 25.10 22.88 24.07
N GLU A 138 25.07 22.53 25.35
CA GLU A 138 25.89 22.97 26.51
C GLU A 138 26.11 24.48 26.81
N TYR A 139 25.57 24.94 27.95
CA TYR A 139 26.28 25.25 29.20
C TYR A 139 25.30 25.35 30.38
#